data_AF-A0A1A9VKC5-F1
#
_entry.id   AF-A0A1A9VKC5-F1
#
_cell.length_a   1.000
_cell.length_b   1.000
_cell.length_c   1.000
_cell.angle_alpha   90.00
_cell.angle_beta   90.00
_cell.angle_gamma   90.00
#
_symmetry.space_group_name_H-M   'P 1'
#
loop_
_entity.id
_entity.type
_entity.pdbx_description
1 polymer ?
#
loop_
_entity_poly.entity_id
_entity_poly.type
_entity_poly.pdbx_seq_one_letter_code
_entity_poly.pdbx_strand_id
1 'polypeptide(L)'
;MSNNNFLLNYACFPSKTKGRYFKEPEDENRSCFQRDRDRIIHSNAFRKLEYKTQVFINYEHDYYRTRLTHSLEVAQIARSIARRLGLNEDITECIALAHDLGHPPFGHAGEDALKKSVQDLNLDNEKYEFDHNVQAIRILTYLEQKHADFDGMNLSWEVIEGVAKHNGPLLGQNAEFSTNNQLLLKYNEKYDLKLEEFSSIEAQVASIADDIAYSVHDLDDALRANLVTIEDLLNVPLIGKMFKDVRSGYSELPQSKLIHESLSGTIGTMISDVVSQTERNIEDHKIKSVEDVRSLNKMLVTFSPEVANATKEMKRFNMEKIYRSYKLSRTMNKAKRIIQELFQCFYENPGLLPTEWSKLACESQRSVIICDYISEKNLGNVAPNPAVGCVIVKDGTIISEGYTGIGGRPHAEVVALQNAKDSTHGATIYITLEPCCHHGVTGPCTAKIIKAGVKRVVIATIDPDSRVSGGGMKALKEAGIEVEQGIMQKEAEELNVGFFTTKELHRPFIACKIATTLDGKIATFTGDSKWITSEDTRNWVHELRAKYDAIMIGSNTLINDNPLLTCRLPGLENRSPIRLIIDSQEKLQEEHNIAKTADKVDNMPQW
;
A
#
# COMPACT_ATOMS: atom_id res chain seq x y z
N MET A 1 23.81 9.43 -25.84
CA MET A 1 25.21 9.50 -25.40
C MET A 1 25.23 9.07 -23.94
N SER A 2 25.72 7.85 -23.67
CA SER A 2 25.49 7.13 -22.41
C SER A 2 26.41 7.61 -21.27
N ASN A 3 25.85 7.71 -20.06
CA ASN A 3 26.53 7.99 -18.78
C ASN A 3 27.58 6.94 -18.35
N ASN A 4 28.09 6.11 -19.27
CA ASN A 4 28.92 4.93 -18.94
C ASN A 4 30.39 5.26 -18.59
N ASN A 5 30.83 6.52 -18.68
CA ASN A 5 32.24 6.89 -18.45
C ASN A 5 32.69 6.93 -16.97
N PHE A 6 31.80 6.60 -16.01
CA PHE A 6 32.10 6.66 -14.57
C PHE A 6 31.87 5.34 -13.81
N LEU A 7 31.47 4.26 -14.50
CA LEU A 7 31.25 2.97 -13.86
C LEU A 7 32.57 2.25 -13.61
N LEU A 8 32.72 1.66 -12.42
CA LEU A 8 33.89 0.86 -12.05
C LEU A 8 33.72 -0.60 -12.46
N ASN A 9 34.83 -1.34 -12.56
CA ASN A 9 34.86 -2.67 -13.18
C ASN A 9 34.00 -3.73 -12.46
N TYR A 10 33.66 -3.49 -11.20
CA TYR A 10 32.79 -4.33 -10.39
C TYR A 10 31.30 -3.97 -10.48
N ALA A 11 30.93 -2.97 -11.29
CA ALA A 11 29.56 -2.57 -11.55
C ALA A 11 28.93 -3.37 -12.70
N CYS A 12 27.60 -3.45 -12.71
CA CYS A 12 26.84 -4.07 -13.80
C CYS A 12 26.78 -3.13 -15.02
N PHE A 13 27.39 -3.56 -16.13
CA PHE A 13 27.38 -2.82 -17.39
C PHE A 13 26.21 -3.28 -18.28
N PRO A 14 25.39 -2.36 -18.84
CA PRO A 14 24.32 -2.72 -19.78
C PRO A 14 24.84 -3.51 -20.99
N SER A 15 26.06 -3.20 -21.47
CA SER A 15 26.70 -3.90 -22.59
C SER A 15 27.16 -5.33 -22.28
N LYS A 16 27.18 -5.72 -21.01
CA LYS A 16 27.55 -7.07 -20.55
C LYS A 16 26.36 -7.84 -19.97
N THR A 17 25.13 -7.36 -20.20
CA THR A 17 23.93 -8.04 -19.73
C THR A 17 23.85 -9.47 -20.29
N LYS A 18 23.34 -10.42 -19.50
CA LYS A 18 22.93 -11.74 -19.99
C LYS A 18 21.64 -11.70 -20.81
N GLY A 19 21.05 -10.52 -20.95
CA GLY A 19 19.86 -10.25 -21.74
C GLY A 19 18.58 -10.54 -20.97
N ARG A 20 17.51 -10.75 -21.74
CA ARG A 20 16.16 -11.05 -21.27
C ARG A 20 15.81 -12.50 -21.60
N TYR A 21 14.85 -13.07 -20.89
CA TYR A 21 14.41 -14.44 -21.15
C TYR A 21 13.77 -14.56 -22.55
N PHE A 22 12.82 -13.68 -22.87
CA PHE A 22 12.28 -13.54 -24.22
C PHE A 22 13.13 -12.54 -25.01
N LYS A 23 13.55 -12.93 -26.22
CA LYS A 23 14.38 -12.07 -27.07
C LYS A 23 13.55 -10.91 -27.60
N GLU A 24 14.05 -9.70 -27.39
CA GLU A 24 13.46 -8.46 -27.90
C GLU A 24 14.55 -7.63 -28.61
N PRO A 25 14.20 -6.80 -29.59
CA PRO A 25 15.14 -5.83 -30.16
C PRO A 25 15.58 -4.83 -29.07
N GLU A 26 16.86 -4.48 -29.09
CA GLU A 26 17.43 -3.46 -28.21
C GLU A 26 16.96 -2.06 -28.63
N ASP A 27 16.83 -1.16 -27.66
CA ASP A 27 16.43 0.24 -27.87
C ASP A 27 17.68 1.09 -28.15
N GLU A 28 17.69 1.86 -29.24
CA GLU A 28 18.85 2.71 -29.59
C GLU A 28 19.07 3.86 -28.61
N ASN A 29 18.03 4.30 -27.89
CA ASN A 29 18.03 5.50 -27.07
C ASN A 29 18.11 5.24 -25.56
N ARG A 30 17.81 4.01 -25.11
CA ARG A 30 17.76 3.64 -23.69
C ARG A 30 18.57 2.37 -23.41
N SER A 31 19.23 2.33 -22.25
CA SER A 31 19.87 1.11 -21.79
C SER A 31 18.84 0.03 -21.43
N CYS A 32 19.27 -1.24 -21.38
CA CYS A 32 18.40 -2.34 -20.97
C CYS A 32 17.80 -2.12 -19.56
N PHE A 33 18.57 -1.56 -18.63
CA PHE A 33 18.12 -1.27 -17.26
C PHE A 33 17.16 -0.08 -17.20
N GLN A 34 17.35 0.96 -18.03
CA GLN A 34 16.37 2.05 -18.13
C GLN A 34 15.02 1.55 -18.62
N ARG A 35 15.03 0.64 -19.61
CA ARG A 35 13.82 -0.02 -20.09
C ARG A 35 13.17 -0.88 -19.00
N ASP A 36 13.94 -1.54 -18.15
CA ASP A 36 13.44 -2.31 -17.01
C ASP A 36 12.75 -1.43 -15.98
N ARG A 37 13.39 -0.31 -15.62
CA ARG A 37 12.81 0.69 -14.72
C ARG A 37 11.46 1.17 -15.24
N ASP A 38 11.41 1.55 -16.51
CA ASP A 38 10.19 2.07 -17.11
C ASP A 38 9.08 1.02 -17.08
N ARG A 39 9.39 -0.26 -17.32
CA ARG A 39 8.42 -1.38 -17.19
C ARG A 39 7.91 -1.54 -15.76
N ILE A 40 8.80 -1.48 -14.76
CA ILE A 40 8.43 -1.57 -13.35
C ILE A 40 7.50 -0.42 -12.97
N ILE A 41 7.90 0.84 -13.24
CA ILE A 41 7.11 2.04 -12.88
C ILE A 41 5.73 2.02 -13.53
N HIS A 42 5.64 1.57 -14.79
CA HIS A 42 4.36 1.52 -15.51
C HIS A 42 3.53 0.27 -15.22
N SER A 43 4.01 -0.66 -14.38
CA SER A 43 3.28 -1.88 -14.02
C SER A 43 2.04 -1.62 -13.16
N ASN A 44 1.08 -2.53 -13.19
CA ASN A 44 -0.09 -2.42 -12.32
C ASN A 44 0.30 -2.70 -10.87
N ALA A 45 1.20 -3.66 -10.64
CA ALA A 45 1.75 -3.98 -9.33
C ALA A 45 2.42 -2.77 -8.65
N PHE A 46 3.22 -2.00 -9.38
CA PHE A 46 3.86 -0.80 -8.84
C PHE A 46 2.82 0.29 -8.50
N ARG A 47 1.83 0.52 -9.37
CA ARG A 47 0.71 1.44 -9.07
C ARG A 47 -0.08 1.02 -7.83
N LYS A 48 -0.27 -0.28 -7.62
CA LYS A 48 -0.99 -0.81 -6.45
C LYS A 48 -0.24 -0.52 -5.13
N LEU A 49 1.07 -0.28 -5.15
CA LEU A 49 1.84 0.09 -3.96
C LEU A 49 1.35 1.41 -3.32
N GLU A 50 0.74 2.31 -4.11
CA GLU A 50 0.12 3.55 -3.60
C GLU A 50 -0.96 3.27 -2.55
N TYR A 51 -1.64 2.13 -2.68
CA TYR A 51 -2.77 1.75 -1.84
C TYR A 51 -2.40 0.65 -0.82
N LYS A 52 -1.12 0.23 -0.78
CA LYS A 52 -0.62 -0.74 0.19
C LYS A 52 0.11 -0.03 1.31
N THR A 53 -0.34 -0.28 2.53
CA THR A 53 0.26 0.22 3.76
C THR A 53 1.56 -0.52 4.06
N GLN A 54 2.56 0.17 4.61
CA GLN A 54 3.82 -0.46 5.02
C GLN A 54 3.68 -1.10 6.41
N VAL A 55 3.92 -0.35 7.48
CA VAL A 55 3.79 -0.80 8.88
C VAL A 55 2.50 -0.30 9.51
N PHE A 56 2.17 0.98 9.28
CA PHE A 56 0.98 1.61 9.82
C PHE A 56 -0.17 1.56 8.81
N ILE A 57 -1.39 1.29 9.27
CA ILE A 57 -2.56 1.31 8.37
C ILE A 57 -2.95 2.77 8.10
N ASN A 58 -2.93 3.17 6.82
CA ASN A 58 -3.25 4.52 6.31
C ASN A 58 -4.59 5.11 6.76
N TYR A 59 -5.49 4.31 7.35
CA TYR A 59 -6.75 4.83 7.88
C TYR A 59 -6.57 5.60 9.21
N GLU A 60 -5.44 5.42 9.91
CA GLU A 60 -5.20 6.05 11.21
C GLU A 60 -4.56 7.44 11.12
N HIS A 61 -3.51 7.65 10.30
CA HIS A 61 -2.91 8.97 9.99
C HIS A 61 -2.49 9.12 8.50
N ASP A 62 -2.66 10.30 7.89
CA ASP A 62 -2.43 10.62 6.46
C ASP A 62 -0.94 10.78 6.09
N TYR A 63 -0.03 10.76 7.07
CA TYR A 63 1.42 10.89 6.88
C TYR A 63 2.18 9.57 6.95
N TYR A 64 1.48 8.44 7.11
CA TYR A 64 2.12 7.14 7.11
C TYR A 64 2.56 6.75 5.70
N ARG A 65 3.74 6.16 5.61
CA ARG A 65 4.28 5.74 4.34
C ARG A 65 3.44 4.61 3.75
N THR A 66 3.07 4.81 2.49
CA THR A 66 2.66 3.71 1.61
C THR A 66 3.91 2.93 1.20
N ARG A 67 3.72 1.72 0.69
CA ARG A 67 4.81 0.97 0.07
C ARG A 67 5.37 1.68 -1.16
N LEU A 68 4.57 2.50 -1.84
CA LEU A 68 5.05 3.33 -2.94
C LEU A 68 6.05 4.38 -2.45
N THR A 69 5.69 5.15 -1.43
CA THR A 69 6.58 6.17 -0.86
C THR A 69 7.85 5.55 -0.28
N HIS A 70 7.73 4.39 0.38
CA HIS A 70 8.88 3.62 0.84
C HIS A 70 9.80 3.21 -0.30
N SER A 71 9.26 2.57 -1.34
CA SER A 71 10.04 2.11 -2.50
C SER A 71 10.76 3.26 -3.20
N LEU A 72 10.14 4.45 -3.28
CA LEU A 72 10.76 5.65 -3.84
C LEU A 72 11.91 6.17 -2.97
N GLU A 73 11.75 6.17 -1.64
CA GLU A 73 12.83 6.58 -0.73
C GLU A 73 13.99 5.57 -0.73
N VAL A 74 13.70 4.27 -0.73
CA VAL A 74 14.71 3.21 -0.89
C VAL A 74 15.48 3.41 -2.19
N ALA A 75 14.79 3.64 -3.30
CA ALA A 75 15.41 3.92 -4.58
C ALA A 75 16.30 5.17 -4.53
N GLN A 76 15.88 6.24 -3.84
CA GLN A 76 16.70 7.45 -3.66
C GLN A 76 17.99 7.16 -2.87
N ILE A 77 17.88 6.44 -1.75
CA ILE A 77 19.03 6.07 -0.90
C ILE A 77 19.99 5.17 -1.69
N ALA A 78 19.45 4.14 -2.34
CA ALA A 78 20.21 3.17 -3.11
C ALA A 78 21.00 3.84 -4.26
N ARG A 79 20.36 4.76 -5.00
CA ARG A 79 21.04 5.55 -6.05
C ARG A 79 22.14 6.46 -5.50
N SER A 80 21.92 7.05 -4.32
CA SER A 80 22.94 7.88 -3.65
C SER A 80 24.19 7.05 -3.32
N ILE A 81 24.01 5.86 -2.77
CA ILE A 81 25.11 4.92 -2.48
C ILE A 81 25.77 4.46 -3.78
N ALA A 82 24.99 4.03 -4.77
CA ALA A 82 25.48 3.55 -6.06
C ALA A 82 26.37 4.59 -6.76
N ARG A 83 25.92 5.85 -6.81
CA ARG A 83 26.68 6.94 -7.42
C ARG A 83 28.03 7.16 -6.72
N ARG A 84 28.06 7.10 -5.39
CA ARG A 84 29.30 7.26 -4.61
C ARG A 84 30.29 6.12 -4.80
N LEU A 85 29.79 4.91 -5.06
CA LEU A 85 30.60 3.71 -5.28
C LEU A 85 30.97 3.46 -6.76
N GLY A 86 30.56 4.35 -7.68
CA GLY A 86 30.78 4.17 -9.13
C GLY A 86 30.00 3.00 -9.73
N LEU A 87 28.79 2.74 -9.21
CA LEU A 87 27.89 1.67 -9.62
C LEU A 87 26.81 2.15 -10.59
N ASN A 88 26.10 1.21 -11.19
CA ASN A 88 25.04 1.53 -12.13
C ASN A 88 23.74 1.90 -11.42
N GLU A 89 23.42 3.21 -11.41
CA GLU A 89 22.21 3.73 -10.76
C GLU A 89 20.91 3.13 -11.30
N ASP A 90 20.81 2.83 -12.61
CA ASP A 90 19.56 2.40 -13.23
C ASP A 90 19.15 1.00 -12.73
N ILE A 91 20.08 0.04 -12.66
CA ILE A 91 19.78 -1.30 -12.13
C ILE A 91 19.55 -1.27 -10.62
N THR A 92 20.32 -0.47 -9.87
CA THR A 92 20.09 -0.28 -8.43
C THR A 92 18.68 0.27 -8.17
N GLU A 93 18.24 1.26 -8.95
CA GLU A 93 16.89 1.82 -8.90
C GLU A 93 15.83 0.77 -9.27
N CYS A 94 16.05 -0.03 -10.32
CA CYS A 94 15.13 -1.10 -10.69
C CYS A 94 14.87 -2.07 -9.54
N ILE A 95 15.94 -2.57 -8.91
CA ILE A 95 15.85 -3.56 -7.82
C ILE A 95 15.15 -2.92 -6.62
N ALA A 96 15.52 -1.69 -6.26
CA ALA A 96 14.90 -0.93 -5.18
C ALA A 96 13.40 -0.65 -5.42
N LEU A 97 12.97 -0.38 -6.65
CA LEU A 97 11.55 -0.18 -6.95
C LEU A 97 10.75 -1.49 -7.00
N ALA A 98 11.42 -2.61 -7.26
CA ALA A 98 10.78 -3.90 -7.47
C ALA A 98 10.72 -4.80 -6.22
N HIS A 99 11.60 -4.60 -5.23
CA HIS A 99 11.72 -5.48 -4.06
C HIS A 99 10.39 -5.69 -3.33
N ASP A 100 9.56 -4.66 -3.28
CA ASP A 100 8.36 -4.62 -2.46
C ASP A 100 7.05 -4.98 -3.21
N LEU A 101 7.14 -5.29 -4.52
CA LEU A 101 5.97 -5.54 -5.36
C LEU A 101 5.11 -6.71 -4.90
N GLY A 102 5.74 -7.74 -4.33
CA GLY A 102 5.10 -8.99 -3.95
C GLY A 102 4.37 -8.95 -2.60
N HIS A 103 4.45 -7.86 -1.86
CA HIS A 103 3.77 -7.77 -0.56
C HIS A 103 2.24 -7.79 -0.72
N PRO A 104 1.50 -8.58 0.08
CA PRO A 104 0.04 -8.57 0.08
C PRO A 104 -0.51 -7.31 0.79
N PRO A 105 -1.83 -7.09 0.78
CA PRO A 105 -2.45 -6.06 1.61
C PRO A 105 -2.03 -6.22 3.08
N PHE A 106 -1.85 -5.10 3.78
CA PHE A 106 -1.37 -5.05 5.17
C PHE A 106 0.08 -5.52 5.41
N GLY A 107 0.89 -5.63 4.36
CA GLY A 107 2.34 -5.86 4.50
C GLY A 107 2.67 -7.19 5.17
N HIS A 108 3.61 -7.19 6.12
CA HIS A 108 4.05 -8.41 6.82
C HIS A 108 2.90 -9.14 7.53
N ALA A 109 1.88 -8.41 8.00
CA ALA A 109 0.71 -9.07 8.58
C ALA A 109 -0.09 -9.87 7.54
N GLY A 110 -0.22 -9.36 6.32
CA GLY A 110 -0.85 -10.10 5.23
C GLY A 110 0.00 -11.28 4.78
N GLU A 111 1.32 -11.12 4.74
CA GLU A 111 2.26 -12.19 4.40
C GLU A 111 2.19 -13.34 5.41
N ASP A 112 2.32 -13.01 6.70
CA ASP A 112 2.16 -13.96 7.81
C ASP A 112 0.82 -14.70 7.74
N ALA A 113 -0.25 -13.97 7.41
CA ALA A 113 -1.60 -14.52 7.30
C ALA A 113 -1.72 -15.51 6.14
N LEU A 114 -1.23 -15.15 4.95
CA LEU A 114 -1.24 -16.04 3.79
C LEU A 114 -0.35 -17.27 4.03
N LYS A 115 0.86 -17.06 4.56
CA LYS A 115 1.78 -18.14 4.93
C LYS A 115 1.13 -19.11 5.91
N LYS A 116 0.50 -18.59 6.98
CA LYS A 116 -0.23 -19.41 7.94
C LYS A 116 -1.43 -20.11 7.31
N SER A 117 -2.22 -19.44 6.48
CA SER A 117 -3.38 -20.04 5.81
C SER A 117 -2.99 -21.21 4.90
N VAL A 118 -1.88 -21.09 4.17
CA VAL A 118 -1.34 -22.18 3.35
C VAL A 118 -0.87 -23.35 4.23
N GLN A 119 -0.21 -23.07 5.36
CA GLN A 119 0.25 -24.09 6.31
C GLN A 119 -0.90 -24.82 7.04
N ASP A 120 -1.88 -24.07 7.55
CA ASP A 120 -2.97 -24.58 8.41
C ASP A 120 -3.87 -25.58 7.66
N LEU A 121 -4.06 -25.38 6.36
CA LEU A 121 -4.89 -26.27 5.55
C LEU A 121 -4.16 -27.57 5.14
N ASN A 122 -2.86 -27.70 5.44
CA ASN A 122 -2.07 -28.91 5.18
C ASN A 122 -2.23 -29.43 3.73
N LEU A 123 -2.34 -28.49 2.79
CA LEU A 123 -2.80 -28.76 1.43
C LEU A 123 -1.69 -29.36 0.59
N ASP A 124 -1.86 -30.66 0.34
CA ASP A 124 -1.10 -31.50 -0.56
C ASP A 124 0.39 -31.70 -0.22
N ASN A 125 0.98 -32.70 -0.86
CA ASN A 125 2.40 -33.06 -0.81
C ASN A 125 3.35 -31.96 -1.38
N GLU A 126 2.95 -30.69 -1.32
CA GLU A 126 3.58 -29.57 -1.99
C GLU A 126 4.16 -28.56 -1.00
N LYS A 127 5.46 -28.29 -1.18
CA LYS A 127 6.25 -27.32 -0.42
C LYS A 127 6.01 -25.90 -0.94
N TYR A 128 4.77 -25.42 -0.92
CA TYR A 128 4.48 -24.02 -1.21
C TYR A 128 4.37 -23.23 0.10
N GLU A 129 5.16 -22.18 0.21
CA GLU A 129 5.15 -21.23 1.32
C GLU A 129 5.05 -19.84 0.71
N PHE A 130 4.05 -19.06 1.14
CA PHE A 130 3.94 -17.68 0.66
C PHE A 130 5.12 -16.86 1.16
N ASP A 131 5.78 -16.18 0.23
CA ASP A 131 6.96 -15.35 0.44
C ASP A 131 6.85 -14.16 -0.51
N HIS A 132 6.93 -12.94 0.01
CA HIS A 132 6.75 -11.74 -0.81
C HIS A 132 7.83 -11.59 -1.89
N ASN A 133 9.07 -12.06 -1.69
CA ASN A 133 10.14 -11.97 -2.68
C ASN A 133 9.85 -12.93 -3.83
N VAL A 134 9.41 -14.15 -3.53
CA VAL A 134 8.96 -15.09 -4.56
C VAL A 134 7.75 -14.51 -5.30
N GLN A 135 6.82 -13.88 -4.58
CA GLN A 135 5.67 -13.22 -5.19
C GLN A 135 6.08 -12.06 -6.11
N ALA A 136 7.09 -11.27 -5.73
CA ALA A 136 7.64 -10.22 -6.58
C ALA A 136 8.20 -10.82 -7.87
N ILE A 137 8.98 -11.91 -7.79
CA ILE A 137 9.49 -12.62 -8.97
C ILE A 137 8.33 -13.12 -9.85
N ARG A 138 7.26 -13.67 -9.26
CA ARG A 138 6.06 -14.09 -10.01
C ARG A 138 5.39 -12.91 -10.72
N ILE A 139 5.27 -11.76 -10.08
CA ILE A 139 4.75 -10.54 -10.70
C ILE A 139 5.60 -10.14 -11.90
N LEU A 140 6.92 -10.07 -11.71
CA LEU A 140 7.86 -9.63 -12.73
C LEU A 140 7.95 -10.58 -13.93
N THR A 141 7.70 -11.88 -13.71
CA THR A 141 7.97 -12.94 -14.71
C THR A 141 6.72 -13.60 -15.28
N TYR A 142 5.56 -13.42 -14.65
CA TYR A 142 4.34 -14.16 -15.02
C TYR A 142 3.03 -13.36 -14.87
N LEU A 143 2.76 -12.73 -13.72
CA LEU A 143 1.42 -12.19 -13.44
C LEU A 143 1.11 -10.89 -14.20
N GLU A 144 2.12 -10.11 -14.57
CA GLU A 144 1.92 -8.89 -15.35
C GLU A 144 1.72 -9.19 -16.83
N GLN A 145 0.51 -8.96 -17.32
CA GLN A 145 0.05 -9.36 -18.65
C GLN A 145 -0.11 -8.15 -19.57
N LYS A 146 1.00 -7.46 -19.87
CA LYS A 146 1.00 -6.23 -20.70
C LYS A 146 1.53 -6.41 -22.12
N HIS A 147 2.23 -7.52 -22.37
CA HIS A 147 2.87 -7.81 -23.64
C HIS A 147 2.11 -8.94 -24.36
N ALA A 148 2.02 -8.84 -25.70
CA ALA A 148 1.26 -9.81 -26.49
C ALA A 148 1.99 -11.15 -26.66
N ASP A 149 3.33 -11.12 -26.68
CA ASP A 149 4.15 -12.28 -27.03
C ASP A 149 4.64 -13.08 -25.81
N PHE A 150 4.47 -12.54 -24.59
CA PHE A 150 4.97 -13.16 -23.37
C PHE A 150 4.27 -12.64 -22.11
N ASP A 151 4.30 -13.48 -21.09
CA ASP A 151 3.88 -13.16 -19.73
C ASP A 151 4.97 -12.40 -18.97
N GLY A 152 4.56 -11.59 -18.00
CA GLY A 152 5.46 -10.78 -17.17
C GLY A 152 6.01 -9.54 -17.88
N MET A 153 7.02 -8.94 -17.26
CA MET A 153 7.69 -7.74 -17.75
C MET A 153 8.95 -8.05 -18.58
N ASN A 154 9.36 -9.32 -18.65
CA ASN A 154 10.57 -9.76 -19.36
C ASN A 154 11.80 -8.88 -19.07
N LEU A 155 12.10 -8.62 -17.79
CA LEU A 155 13.21 -7.78 -17.36
C LEU A 155 14.57 -8.43 -17.66
N SER A 156 15.66 -7.66 -17.58
CA SER A 156 17.00 -8.23 -17.72
C SER A 156 17.30 -9.23 -16.60
N TRP A 157 18.17 -10.19 -16.90
CA TRP A 157 18.60 -11.21 -15.95
C TRP A 157 19.10 -10.61 -14.64
N GLU A 158 19.86 -9.52 -14.71
CA GLU A 158 20.47 -8.89 -13.54
C GLU A 158 19.42 -8.27 -12.60
N VAL A 159 18.32 -7.73 -13.14
CA VAL A 159 17.22 -7.21 -12.31
C VAL A 159 16.49 -8.35 -11.61
N ILE A 160 16.16 -9.42 -12.33
CA ILE A 160 15.48 -10.59 -11.73
C ILE A 160 16.37 -11.29 -10.71
N GLU A 161 17.66 -11.45 -11.00
CA GLU A 161 18.67 -11.95 -10.08
C GLU A 161 18.77 -11.08 -8.82
N GLY A 162 18.84 -9.77 -9.00
CA GLY A 162 18.92 -8.81 -7.92
C GLY A 162 17.71 -8.90 -7.00
N VAL A 163 16.49 -8.87 -7.55
CA VAL A 163 15.26 -9.01 -6.74
C VAL A 163 15.21 -10.35 -6.01
N ALA A 164 15.64 -11.45 -6.65
CA ALA A 164 15.61 -12.77 -6.02
C ALA A 164 16.63 -12.91 -4.87
N LYS A 165 17.83 -12.35 -5.01
CA LYS A 165 18.98 -12.63 -4.13
C LYS A 165 19.56 -11.41 -3.41
N HIS A 166 18.84 -10.29 -3.35
CA HIS A 166 19.35 -9.05 -2.71
C HIS A 166 19.71 -9.26 -1.23
N ASN A 167 19.07 -10.21 -0.54
CA ASN A 167 19.37 -10.56 0.86
C ASN A 167 20.39 -11.71 1.02
N GLY A 168 21.00 -12.16 -0.07
CA GLY A 168 21.98 -13.25 -0.06
C GLY A 168 21.56 -14.46 -0.91
N PRO A 169 22.39 -15.51 -0.94
CA PRO A 169 22.09 -16.74 -1.66
C PRO A 169 20.92 -17.48 -1.00
N LEU A 170 20.11 -18.13 -1.83
CA LEU A 170 18.93 -18.89 -1.41
C LEU A 170 19.17 -20.40 -1.37
N LEU A 171 20.32 -20.86 -1.89
CA LEU A 171 20.76 -22.25 -1.86
C LEU A 171 22.25 -22.34 -1.46
N GLY A 172 22.71 -23.55 -1.14
CA GLY A 172 24.11 -23.82 -0.83
C GLY A 172 24.53 -23.45 0.59
N GLN A 173 25.82 -23.62 0.87
CA GLN A 173 26.38 -23.53 2.23
C GLN A 173 26.36 -22.11 2.84
N ASN A 174 26.27 -21.08 2.00
CA ASN A 174 26.26 -19.69 2.42
C ASN A 174 24.84 -19.12 2.60
N ALA A 175 23.79 -19.90 2.28
CA ALA A 175 22.41 -19.47 2.45
C ALA A 175 22.04 -19.47 3.94
N GLU A 176 21.74 -18.29 4.48
CA GLU A 176 21.25 -18.17 5.86
C GLU A 176 19.89 -18.87 6.02
N PHE A 177 19.03 -18.74 5.00
CA PHE A 177 17.74 -19.42 4.90
C PHE A 177 17.63 -20.08 3.53
N SER A 178 17.79 -21.40 3.47
CA SER A 178 17.62 -22.15 2.23
C SER A 178 16.16 -22.13 1.79
N THR A 179 15.91 -21.68 0.56
CA THR A 179 14.57 -21.71 -0.02
C THR A 179 14.19 -23.12 -0.40
N ASN A 180 12.95 -23.50 -0.08
CA ASN A 180 12.30 -24.71 -0.58
C ASN A 180 11.17 -24.39 -1.58
N ASN A 181 11.00 -23.10 -1.92
CA ASN A 181 9.86 -22.61 -2.67
C ASN A 181 9.94 -23.09 -4.13
N GLN A 182 9.07 -24.03 -4.47
CA GLN A 182 9.08 -24.69 -5.77
C GLN A 182 8.81 -23.74 -6.94
N LEU A 183 8.14 -22.59 -6.72
CA LEU A 183 7.86 -21.63 -7.80
C LEU A 183 9.14 -20.94 -8.24
N LEU A 184 9.97 -20.52 -7.29
CA LEU A 184 11.28 -19.92 -7.58
C LEU A 184 12.24 -20.95 -8.18
N LEU A 185 12.28 -22.17 -7.61
CA LEU A 185 13.16 -23.25 -8.11
C LEU A 185 12.81 -23.63 -9.56
N LYS A 186 11.53 -23.78 -9.90
CA LYS A 186 11.06 -24.02 -11.27
C LYS A 186 11.40 -22.88 -12.23
N TYR A 187 11.35 -21.63 -11.77
CA TYR A 187 11.79 -20.51 -12.59
C TYR A 187 13.31 -20.55 -12.81
N ASN A 188 14.09 -20.85 -11.77
CA ASN A 188 15.54 -20.99 -11.86
C ASN A 188 15.99 -22.10 -12.81
N GLU A 189 15.25 -23.22 -12.87
CA GLU A 189 15.50 -24.28 -13.87
C GLU A 189 15.35 -23.79 -15.32
N LYS A 190 14.42 -22.86 -15.56
CA LYS A 190 14.21 -22.25 -16.89
C LYS A 190 15.24 -21.16 -17.17
N TYR A 191 15.59 -20.37 -16.16
CA TYR A 191 16.51 -19.26 -16.28
C TYR A 191 17.39 -19.16 -15.04
N ASP A 192 18.61 -19.70 -15.14
CA ASP A 192 19.52 -19.86 -14.01
C ASP A 192 19.93 -18.51 -13.39
N LEU A 193 19.35 -18.22 -12.23
CA LEU A 193 19.61 -17.04 -11.40
C LEU A 193 20.82 -17.24 -10.47
N LYS A 194 21.48 -18.40 -10.52
CA LYS A 194 22.62 -18.74 -9.67
C LYS A 194 22.29 -18.56 -8.18
N LEU A 195 21.26 -19.26 -7.71
CA LEU A 195 20.72 -19.14 -6.35
C LEU A 195 21.72 -19.49 -5.23
N GLU A 196 22.82 -20.19 -5.56
CA GLU A 196 23.89 -20.52 -4.62
C GLU A 196 24.93 -19.40 -4.43
N GLU A 197 24.97 -18.43 -5.34
CA GLU A 197 25.91 -17.32 -5.35
C GLU A 197 25.27 -16.05 -4.77
N PHE A 198 26.10 -15.13 -4.26
CA PHE A 198 25.63 -13.80 -3.86
C PHE A 198 25.16 -12.99 -5.07
N SER A 199 24.40 -11.93 -4.80
CA SER A 199 23.91 -11.02 -5.83
C SER A 199 24.97 -9.98 -6.25
N SER A 200 24.69 -9.25 -7.34
CA SER A 200 25.48 -8.09 -7.74
C SER A 200 25.61 -7.05 -6.63
N ILE A 201 26.67 -6.24 -6.65
CA ILE A 201 26.86 -5.17 -5.66
C ILE A 201 25.70 -4.17 -5.68
N GLU A 202 25.09 -3.91 -6.84
CA GLU A 202 23.89 -3.06 -6.96
C GLU A 202 22.67 -3.64 -6.23
N ALA A 203 22.47 -4.95 -6.27
CA ALA A 203 21.39 -5.60 -5.52
C ALA A 203 21.63 -5.54 -4.01
N GLN A 204 22.88 -5.73 -3.57
CA GLN A 204 23.25 -5.60 -2.16
C GLN A 204 23.10 -4.15 -1.67
N VAL A 205 23.37 -3.16 -2.54
CA VAL A 205 23.08 -1.74 -2.26
C VAL A 205 21.58 -1.48 -2.11
N ALA A 206 20.73 -2.09 -2.94
CA ALA A 206 19.28 -1.97 -2.78
C ALA A 206 18.79 -2.57 -1.45
N SER A 207 19.31 -3.75 -1.07
CA SER A 207 19.00 -4.39 0.23
C SER A 207 19.40 -3.51 1.41
N ILE A 208 20.63 -2.98 1.45
CA ILE A 208 21.06 -2.14 2.57
C ILE A 208 20.33 -0.79 2.59
N ALA A 209 19.91 -0.27 1.42
CA ALA A 209 19.11 0.95 1.35
C ALA A 209 17.71 0.74 1.94
N ASP A 210 17.10 -0.43 1.74
CA ASP A 210 15.85 -0.81 2.39
C ASP A 210 16.03 -0.88 3.91
N ASP A 211 17.12 -1.51 4.38
CA ASP A 211 17.49 -1.56 5.80
C ASP A 211 17.67 -0.15 6.43
N ILE A 212 18.28 0.79 5.70
CA ILE A 212 18.43 2.19 6.13
C ILE A 212 17.06 2.87 6.23
N ALA A 213 16.27 2.77 5.16
CA ALA A 213 14.94 3.38 5.09
C ALA A 213 14.05 2.85 6.22
N TYR A 214 13.93 1.53 6.36
CA TYR A 214 13.13 0.88 7.39
C TYR A 214 13.55 1.30 8.81
N SER A 215 14.86 1.31 9.09
CA SER A 215 15.37 1.62 10.44
C SER A 215 14.99 3.04 10.90
N VAL A 216 15.01 4.01 9.98
CA VAL A 216 14.78 5.43 10.31
C VAL A 216 13.34 5.88 10.04
N HIS A 217 12.69 5.38 9.00
CA HIS A 217 11.33 5.80 8.63
C HIS A 217 10.27 5.23 9.57
N ASP A 218 10.45 4.01 10.07
CA ASP A 218 9.57 3.48 11.11
C ASP A 218 9.60 4.34 12.38
N LEU A 219 10.78 4.89 12.70
CA LEU A 219 10.94 5.82 13.82
C LEU A 219 10.24 7.15 13.56
N ASP A 220 10.33 7.68 12.35
CA ASP A 220 9.61 8.88 11.92
C ASP A 220 8.08 8.68 12.05
N ASP A 221 7.57 7.59 11.48
CA ASP A 221 6.15 7.24 11.53
C ASP A 221 5.70 6.98 12.99
N ALA A 222 6.53 6.33 13.81
CA ALA A 222 6.21 6.09 15.23
C ALA A 222 6.26 7.35 16.10
N LEU A 223 7.17 8.30 15.82
CA LEU A 223 7.21 9.60 16.47
C LEU A 223 5.93 10.39 16.13
N ARG A 224 5.52 10.40 14.86
CA ARG A 224 4.26 11.03 14.40
C ARG A 224 3.02 10.35 15.00
N ALA A 225 3.06 9.02 15.13
CA ALA A 225 2.00 8.22 15.77
C ALA A 225 1.91 8.41 17.29
N ASN A 226 2.83 9.17 17.90
CA ASN A 226 3.05 9.25 19.35
C ASN A 226 3.16 7.87 20.01
N LEU A 227 3.78 6.90 19.32
CA LEU A 227 4.15 5.60 19.90
C LEU A 227 5.46 5.68 20.67
N VAL A 228 6.35 6.58 20.25
CA VAL A 228 7.65 6.86 20.87
C VAL A 228 7.86 8.36 20.99
N THR A 229 8.67 8.77 21.95
CA THR A 229 9.06 10.17 22.19
C THR A 229 10.53 10.39 21.82
N ILE A 230 10.96 11.64 21.68
CA ILE A 230 12.38 11.95 21.44
C ILE A 230 13.22 11.46 22.62
N GLU A 231 12.68 11.58 23.83
CA GLU A 231 13.30 11.13 25.07
C GLU A 231 13.57 9.61 25.05
N ASP A 232 12.66 8.81 24.50
CA ASP A 232 12.87 7.38 24.31
C ASP A 232 14.07 7.09 23.38
N LEU A 233 14.30 7.95 22.39
CA LEU A 233 15.35 7.79 21.38
C LEU A 233 16.73 8.26 21.84
N LEU A 234 16.83 9.10 22.87
CA LEU A 234 18.12 9.66 23.32
C LEU A 234 19.15 8.60 23.75
N ASN A 235 18.68 7.42 24.13
CA ASN A 235 19.53 6.30 24.55
C ASN A 235 19.73 5.25 23.45
N VAL A 236 19.04 5.37 22.31
CA VAL A 236 19.22 4.48 21.17
C VAL A 236 20.51 4.88 20.43
N PRO A 237 21.46 3.96 20.21
CA PRO A 237 22.71 4.26 19.53
C PRO A 237 22.48 4.88 18.15
N LEU A 238 23.45 5.69 17.70
CA LEU A 238 23.41 6.47 16.45
C LEU A 238 22.33 7.57 16.45
N ILE A 239 21.05 7.21 16.49
CA ILE A 239 19.92 8.16 16.44
C ILE A 239 19.91 9.09 17.66
N GLY A 240 20.10 8.55 18.86
CA GLY A 240 20.11 9.33 20.10
C GLY A 240 21.31 10.28 20.20
N LYS A 241 22.44 9.89 19.61
CA LYS A 241 23.60 10.78 19.45
C LYS A 241 23.25 11.93 18.50
N MET A 242 22.66 11.63 17.34
CA MET A 242 22.27 12.64 16.37
C MET A 242 21.28 13.67 16.98
N PHE A 243 20.28 13.21 17.72
CA PHE A 243 19.36 14.10 18.45
C PHE A 243 20.09 15.01 19.46
N LYS A 244 21.10 14.49 20.18
CA LYS A 244 21.90 15.29 21.12
C LYS A 244 22.76 16.33 20.39
N ASP A 245 23.40 15.91 19.30
CA ASP A 245 24.29 16.76 18.50
C ASP A 245 23.51 17.90 17.87
N VAL A 246 22.40 17.61 17.18
CA VAL A 246 21.50 18.63 16.60
C VAL A 246 20.96 19.55 17.69
N ARG A 247 20.50 19.02 18.82
CA ARG A 247 20.00 19.85 19.94
C ARG A 247 21.08 20.76 20.53
N SER A 248 22.35 20.35 20.54
CA SER A 248 23.46 21.17 21.04
C SER A 248 23.88 22.29 20.09
N GLY A 249 23.65 22.11 18.78
CA GLY A 249 24.03 23.07 17.74
C GLY A 249 23.08 24.27 17.60
N TYR A 250 21.90 24.24 18.23
CA TYR A 250 20.89 25.28 18.11
C TYR A 250 20.33 25.68 19.48
N SER A 251 20.23 26.99 19.74
CA SER A 251 19.70 27.53 21.01
C SER A 251 18.19 27.34 21.16
N GLU A 252 17.43 27.44 20.06
CA GLU A 252 16.01 27.12 19.98
C GLU A 252 15.71 26.48 18.62
N LEU A 253 15.18 25.24 18.60
CA LEU A 253 14.80 24.53 17.38
C LEU A 253 13.40 23.90 17.54
N PRO A 254 12.44 24.19 16.65
CA PRO A 254 11.13 23.53 16.67
C PRO A 254 11.27 22.01 16.62
N GLN A 255 10.44 21.30 17.38
CA GLN A 255 10.51 19.84 17.50
C GLN A 255 10.45 19.11 16.15
N SER A 256 9.59 19.57 15.24
CA SER A 256 9.48 19.02 13.88
C SER A 256 10.78 19.14 13.09
N LYS A 257 11.50 20.27 13.21
CA LYS A 257 12.82 20.46 12.59
C LYS A 257 13.89 19.63 13.28
N LEU A 258 13.85 19.51 14.61
CA LEU A 258 14.76 18.65 15.35
C LEU A 258 14.62 17.19 14.89
N ILE A 259 13.40 16.69 14.75
CA ILE A 259 13.11 15.35 14.24
C ILE A 259 13.66 15.21 12.81
N HIS A 260 13.26 16.10 11.90
CA HIS A 260 13.69 16.05 10.50
C HIS A 260 15.23 16.05 10.35
N GLU A 261 15.92 17.02 10.98
CA GLU A 261 17.38 17.12 10.92
C GLU A 261 18.07 15.90 11.53
N SER A 262 17.53 15.36 12.63
CA SER A 262 18.12 14.19 13.30
C SER A 262 17.94 12.91 12.49
N LEU A 263 16.76 12.69 11.91
CA LEU A 263 16.50 11.54 11.05
C LEU A 263 17.31 11.62 9.75
N SER A 264 17.28 12.78 9.06
CA SER A 264 18.05 13.02 7.84
C SER A 264 19.55 12.89 8.07
N GLY A 265 20.07 13.45 9.18
CA GLY A 265 21.48 13.33 9.58
C GLY A 265 21.89 11.88 9.88
N THR A 266 20.96 11.10 10.45
CA THR A 266 21.17 9.68 10.73
C THR A 266 21.26 8.88 9.43
N ILE A 267 20.34 9.08 8.49
CA ILE A 267 20.41 8.49 7.14
C ILE A 267 21.73 8.87 6.47
N GLY A 268 22.13 10.14 6.53
CA GLY A 268 23.40 10.60 5.95
C GLY A 268 24.64 9.92 6.55
N THR A 269 24.62 9.66 7.86
CA THR A 269 25.69 8.94 8.56
C THR A 269 25.71 7.46 8.17
N MET A 270 24.54 6.81 8.11
CA MET A 270 24.42 5.42 7.67
C MET A 270 24.89 5.24 6.23
N ILE A 271 24.48 6.11 5.30
CA ILE A 271 24.95 6.09 3.90
C ILE A 271 26.46 6.25 3.83
N SER A 272 27.03 7.20 4.59
CA SER A 272 28.48 7.47 4.54
C SER A 272 29.29 6.32 5.14
N ASP A 273 28.78 5.68 6.18
CA ASP A 273 29.36 4.47 6.77
C ASP A 273 29.36 3.32 5.77
N VAL A 274 28.21 3.02 5.14
CA VAL A 274 28.08 1.94 4.15
C VAL A 274 29.05 2.15 2.99
N VAL A 275 29.14 3.37 2.45
CA VAL A 275 30.08 3.68 1.36
C VAL A 275 31.51 3.41 1.81
N SER A 276 31.93 3.98 2.94
CA SER A 276 33.31 3.84 3.43
C SER A 276 33.66 2.38 3.79
N GLN A 277 32.71 1.63 4.36
CA GLN A 277 32.92 0.23 4.68
C GLN A 277 32.95 -0.63 3.42
N THR A 278 32.12 -0.34 2.42
CA THR A 278 32.10 -1.08 1.16
C THR A 278 33.39 -0.85 0.38
N GLU A 279 33.92 0.38 0.35
CA GLU A 279 35.24 0.68 -0.25
C GLU A 279 36.36 -0.15 0.42
N ARG A 280 36.39 -0.20 1.76
CA ARG A 280 37.33 -1.07 2.49
C ARG A 280 37.14 -2.54 2.15
N ASN A 281 35.89 -3.02 2.10
CA ASN A 281 35.61 -4.41 1.76
C ASN A 281 36.06 -4.75 0.34
N ILE A 282 35.89 -3.83 -0.63
CA ILE A 282 36.35 -3.98 -2.02
C ILE A 282 37.87 -4.13 -2.07
N GLU A 283 38.61 -3.30 -1.32
CA GLU A 283 40.07 -3.37 -1.23
C GLU A 283 40.55 -4.67 -0.55
N ASP A 284 39.98 -4.99 0.61
CA ASP A 284 40.34 -6.16 1.41
C ASP A 284 40.14 -7.49 0.65
N HIS A 285 39.04 -7.59 -0.10
CA HIS A 285 38.70 -8.77 -0.89
C HIS A 285 39.21 -8.70 -2.32
N LYS A 286 39.90 -7.61 -2.69
CA LYS A 286 40.52 -7.39 -4.02
C LYS A 286 39.53 -7.55 -5.17
N ILE A 287 38.32 -7.01 -5.01
CA ILE A 287 37.23 -7.11 -5.99
C ILE A 287 37.60 -6.35 -7.27
N LYS A 288 37.52 -7.02 -8.43
CA LYS A 288 37.85 -6.45 -9.74
C LYS A 288 36.72 -6.57 -10.76
N SER A 289 35.72 -7.40 -10.48
CA SER A 289 34.61 -7.72 -11.38
C SER A 289 33.32 -7.98 -10.61
N VAL A 290 32.18 -7.97 -11.31
CA VAL A 290 30.87 -8.34 -10.73
C VAL A 290 30.89 -9.81 -10.29
N GLU A 291 31.59 -10.66 -11.03
CA GLU A 291 31.74 -12.08 -10.72
C GLU A 291 32.50 -12.30 -9.40
N ASP A 292 33.52 -11.48 -9.10
CA ASP A 292 34.20 -11.54 -7.81
C ASP A 292 33.21 -11.31 -6.66
N VAL A 293 32.31 -10.33 -6.80
CA VAL A 293 31.25 -10.03 -5.81
C VAL A 293 30.32 -11.22 -5.61
N ARG A 294 29.82 -11.82 -6.71
CA ARG A 294 28.89 -12.97 -6.65
C ARG A 294 29.53 -14.22 -6.02
N SER A 295 30.84 -14.40 -6.23
CA SER A 295 31.60 -15.56 -5.76
C SER A 295 32.04 -15.48 -4.29
N LEU A 296 31.80 -14.35 -3.61
CA LEU A 296 32.09 -14.21 -2.19
C LEU A 296 31.30 -15.21 -1.34
N ASN A 297 31.76 -15.42 -0.10
CA ASN A 297 31.05 -16.21 0.90
C ASN A 297 30.24 -15.35 1.90
N LYS A 298 30.15 -14.04 1.65
CA LYS A 298 29.45 -13.06 2.48
C LYS A 298 29.06 -11.84 1.66
N MET A 299 28.11 -11.07 2.17
CA MET A 299 27.74 -9.76 1.62
C MET A 299 28.96 -8.83 1.61
N LEU A 300 29.15 -8.14 0.50
CA LEU A 300 30.20 -7.12 0.32
C LEU A 300 29.74 -5.77 0.86
N VAL A 301 28.46 -5.43 0.65
CA VAL A 301 27.87 -4.17 1.09
C VAL A 301 27.31 -4.38 2.50
N THR A 302 28.00 -3.84 3.50
CA THR A 302 27.63 -3.97 4.91
C THR A 302 27.87 -2.65 5.64
N PHE A 303 27.18 -2.45 6.75
CA PHE A 303 27.60 -1.46 7.74
C PHE A 303 28.96 -1.82 8.34
N SER A 304 29.68 -0.83 8.87
CA SER A 304 30.81 -1.08 9.77
C SER A 304 30.34 -1.80 11.04
N PRO A 305 31.21 -2.51 11.78
CA PRO A 305 30.82 -3.20 13.00
C PRO A 305 30.12 -2.30 14.03
N GLU A 306 30.52 -1.02 14.12
CA GLU A 306 29.92 -0.03 15.00
C GLU A 306 28.49 0.31 14.59
N VAL A 307 28.29 0.69 13.32
CA VAL A 307 26.96 1.06 12.82
C VAL A 307 26.05 -0.16 12.73
N ALA A 308 26.56 -1.35 12.39
CA ALA A 308 25.81 -2.59 12.41
C ALA A 308 25.24 -2.88 13.82
N ASN A 309 26.05 -2.70 14.87
CA ASN A 309 25.59 -2.85 16.24
C ASN A 309 24.55 -1.78 16.61
N ALA A 310 24.74 -0.53 16.19
CA ALA A 310 23.78 0.54 16.42
C ALA A 310 22.42 0.29 15.74
N THR A 311 22.43 -0.16 14.48
CA THR A 311 21.23 -0.54 13.72
C THR A 311 20.51 -1.72 14.37
N LYS A 312 21.24 -2.71 14.89
CA LYS A 312 20.64 -3.84 15.63
C LYS A 312 19.91 -3.37 16.88
N GLU A 313 20.50 -2.42 17.61
CA GLU A 313 19.89 -1.81 18.79
C GLU A 313 18.65 -0.97 18.43
N MET A 314 18.69 -0.26 17.30
CA MET A 314 17.53 0.46 16.77
C MET A 314 16.39 -0.49 16.37
N LYS A 315 16.69 -1.58 15.65
CA LYS A 315 15.71 -2.63 15.32
C LYS A 315 15.09 -3.25 16.58
N ARG A 316 15.89 -3.49 17.63
CA ARG A 316 15.40 -3.96 18.94
C ARG A 316 14.43 -2.96 19.57
N PHE A 317 14.79 -1.68 19.57
CA PHE A 317 13.93 -0.61 20.07
C PHE A 317 12.60 -0.54 19.30
N ASN A 318 12.64 -0.55 17.97
CA ASN A 318 11.43 -0.55 17.13
C ASN A 318 10.54 -1.75 17.46
N MET A 319 11.12 -2.94 17.61
CA MET A 319 10.38 -4.15 17.97
C MET A 319 9.65 -4.02 19.31
N GLU A 320 10.34 -3.50 20.33
CA GLU A 320 9.79 -3.39 21.69
C GLU A 320 8.75 -2.28 21.82
N LYS A 321 8.98 -1.13 21.20
CA LYS A 321 8.17 0.08 21.41
C LYS A 321 7.11 0.31 20.34
N ILE A 322 7.38 -0.07 19.09
CA ILE A 322 6.50 0.18 17.95
C ILE A 322 5.69 -1.07 17.64
N TYR A 323 6.36 -2.16 17.23
CA TYR A 323 5.72 -3.38 16.75
C TYR A 323 4.89 -4.11 17.81
N ARG A 324 5.39 -4.16 19.05
CA ARG A 324 4.68 -4.76 20.20
C ARG A 324 3.68 -3.81 20.87
N SER A 325 3.50 -2.60 20.36
CA SER A 325 2.49 -1.68 20.90
C SER A 325 1.09 -2.29 20.75
N TYR A 326 0.24 -2.12 21.76
CA TYR A 326 -1.12 -2.69 21.72
C TYR A 326 -1.94 -2.12 20.54
N LYS A 327 -1.70 -0.86 20.16
CA LYS A 327 -2.38 -0.20 19.03
C LYS A 327 -2.06 -0.93 17.73
N LEU A 328 -0.77 -1.04 17.40
CA LEU A 328 -0.32 -1.69 16.18
C LEU A 328 -0.67 -3.18 16.16
N SER A 329 -0.44 -3.88 17.28
CA SER A 329 -0.79 -5.31 17.42
C SER A 329 -2.28 -5.57 17.19
N ARG A 330 -3.18 -4.74 17.71
CA ARG A 330 -4.63 -4.89 17.48
C ARG A 330 -4.98 -4.75 16.01
N THR A 331 -4.38 -3.76 15.35
CA THR A 331 -4.61 -3.46 13.94
C THR A 331 -4.05 -4.57 13.04
N MET A 332 -2.85 -5.07 13.33
CA MET A 332 -2.25 -6.22 12.63
C MET A 332 -3.06 -7.51 12.79
N ASN A 333 -3.63 -7.78 13.97
CA ASN A 333 -4.47 -8.97 14.18
C ASN A 333 -5.78 -8.91 13.37
N LYS A 334 -6.40 -7.74 13.22
CA LYS A 334 -7.58 -7.55 12.36
C LYS A 334 -7.22 -7.82 10.89
N ALA A 335 -6.11 -7.25 10.42
CA ALA A 335 -5.60 -7.47 9.07
C ALA A 335 -5.37 -8.97 8.79
N LYS A 336 -4.70 -9.67 9.71
CA LYS A 336 -4.47 -11.11 9.62
C LYS A 336 -5.78 -11.88 9.45
N ARG A 337 -6.77 -11.59 10.29
CA ARG A 337 -8.08 -12.25 10.25
C ARG A 337 -8.79 -12.06 8.92
N ILE A 338 -8.82 -10.83 8.38
CA ILE A 338 -9.44 -10.54 7.08
C ILE A 338 -8.77 -11.37 5.97
N ILE A 339 -7.43 -11.38 5.92
CA ILE A 339 -6.69 -12.12 4.89
C ILE A 339 -6.94 -13.63 5.02
N GLN A 340 -6.95 -14.17 6.23
CA GLN A 340 -7.21 -15.59 6.48
C GLN A 340 -8.64 -16.00 6.11
N GLU A 341 -9.64 -15.18 6.47
CA GLU A 341 -11.04 -15.43 6.12
C GLU A 341 -11.26 -15.34 4.60
N LEU A 342 -10.66 -14.35 3.92
CA LEU A 342 -10.69 -14.25 2.46
C LEU A 342 -10.06 -15.47 1.80
N PHE A 343 -8.87 -15.87 2.26
CA PHE A 343 -8.18 -17.03 1.75
C PHE A 343 -9.03 -18.29 1.91
N GLN A 344 -9.55 -18.54 3.11
CA GLN A 344 -10.40 -19.70 3.39
C GLN A 344 -11.63 -19.71 2.50
N CYS A 345 -12.31 -18.57 2.37
CA CYS A 345 -13.51 -18.41 1.57
C CYS A 345 -13.26 -18.76 0.09
N PHE A 346 -12.20 -18.22 -0.52
CA PHE A 346 -11.83 -18.55 -1.91
C PHE A 346 -11.32 -19.99 -2.06
N TYR A 347 -10.70 -20.55 -1.01
CA TYR A 347 -10.17 -21.90 -1.06
C TYR A 347 -11.26 -22.96 -1.06
N GLU A 348 -12.24 -22.81 -0.16
CA GLU A 348 -13.41 -23.68 -0.06
C GLU A 348 -14.33 -23.51 -1.27
N ASN A 349 -14.40 -22.29 -1.81
CA ASN A 349 -15.30 -21.95 -2.92
C ASN A 349 -14.54 -21.19 -4.02
N PRO A 350 -13.75 -21.88 -4.87
CA PRO A 350 -13.00 -21.25 -5.96
C PRO A 350 -13.88 -20.49 -6.95
N GLY A 351 -15.17 -20.81 -7.01
CA GLY A 351 -16.17 -20.06 -7.77
C GLY A 351 -16.43 -18.64 -7.30
N LEU A 352 -15.86 -18.23 -6.17
CA LEU A 352 -15.82 -16.88 -5.64
C LEU A 352 -14.55 -16.10 -6.08
N LEU A 353 -13.72 -16.63 -6.99
CA LEU A 353 -12.65 -15.89 -7.67
C LEU A 353 -13.07 -15.51 -9.10
N PRO A 354 -12.69 -14.32 -9.66
CA PRO A 354 -12.92 -13.92 -11.07
C PRO A 354 -12.50 -15.01 -12.07
N THR A 355 -13.01 -15.05 -13.30
CA THR A 355 -13.19 -16.36 -13.99
C THR A 355 -11.88 -16.91 -14.41
N GLU A 356 -11.04 -16.02 -14.88
CA GLU A 356 -9.65 -16.31 -15.18
C GLU A 356 -8.95 -16.88 -13.92
N TRP A 357 -9.14 -16.27 -12.75
CA TRP A 357 -8.58 -16.74 -11.47
C TRP A 357 -9.21 -18.05 -10.97
N SER A 358 -10.52 -18.22 -11.08
CA SER A 358 -11.24 -19.44 -10.65
C SER A 358 -10.88 -20.63 -11.54
N LYS A 359 -10.82 -20.42 -12.86
CA LYS A 359 -10.35 -21.41 -13.81
C LYS A 359 -8.91 -21.82 -13.49
N LEU A 360 -8.01 -20.86 -13.30
CA LEU A 360 -6.64 -21.13 -12.86
C LEU A 360 -6.59 -21.88 -11.52
N ALA A 361 -7.44 -21.51 -10.56
CA ALA A 361 -7.51 -22.16 -9.25
C ALA A 361 -8.04 -23.61 -9.30
N CYS A 362 -8.74 -23.97 -10.37
CA CYS A 362 -9.18 -25.34 -10.66
C CYS A 362 -8.15 -26.14 -11.47
N GLU A 363 -7.37 -25.47 -12.33
CA GLU A 363 -6.40 -26.10 -13.25
C GLU A 363 -4.97 -26.16 -12.68
N SER A 364 -4.65 -25.35 -11.68
CA SER A 364 -3.33 -25.21 -11.05
C SER A 364 -3.40 -25.37 -9.53
N GLN A 365 -2.28 -25.13 -8.84
CA GLN A 365 -2.22 -25.11 -7.38
C GLN A 365 -3.13 -24.00 -6.83
N ARG A 366 -4.32 -24.38 -6.38
CA ARG A 366 -5.39 -23.47 -5.91
C ARG A 366 -4.91 -22.43 -4.91
N SER A 367 -4.10 -22.84 -3.93
CA SER A 367 -3.54 -21.98 -2.89
C SER A 367 -2.69 -20.86 -3.48
N VAL A 368 -1.84 -21.16 -4.48
CA VAL A 368 -1.00 -20.17 -5.17
C VAL A 368 -1.87 -19.14 -5.87
N ILE A 369 -2.90 -19.57 -6.60
CA ILE A 369 -3.78 -18.67 -7.36
C ILE A 369 -4.57 -17.74 -6.44
N ILE A 370 -5.01 -18.23 -5.28
CA ILE A 370 -5.68 -17.41 -4.27
C ILE A 370 -4.70 -16.40 -3.66
N CYS A 371 -3.47 -16.82 -3.34
CA CYS A 371 -2.43 -15.92 -2.87
C CYS A 371 -2.12 -14.82 -3.89
N ASP A 372 -1.98 -15.17 -5.16
CA ASP A 372 -1.77 -14.23 -6.26
C ASP A 372 -2.91 -13.19 -6.30
N TYR A 373 -4.16 -13.66 -6.29
CA TYR A 373 -5.35 -12.82 -6.34
C TYR A 373 -5.49 -11.88 -5.11
N ILE A 374 -5.32 -12.40 -3.89
CA ILE A 374 -5.44 -11.60 -2.67
C ILE A 374 -4.34 -10.53 -2.63
N SER A 375 -3.14 -10.88 -3.06
CA SER A 375 -1.99 -9.96 -3.09
C SER A 375 -2.20 -8.76 -4.04
N GLU A 376 -3.20 -8.83 -4.92
CA GLU A 376 -3.48 -7.86 -5.97
C GLU A 376 -4.53 -6.77 -5.65
N LYS A 377 -5.17 -6.74 -4.46
CA LYS A 377 -6.34 -5.87 -4.15
C LYS A 377 -6.05 -4.56 -3.37
N ASN A 378 -6.94 -3.55 -3.48
CA ASN A 378 -6.91 -2.19 -2.85
C ASN A 378 -8.26 -1.80 -2.16
N LEU A 379 -8.31 -0.80 -1.24
CA LEU A 379 -9.55 -0.29 -0.58
C LEU A 379 -9.64 1.27 -0.46
N GLY A 380 -10.78 1.89 -0.86
CA GLY A 380 -11.35 3.21 -0.42
C GLY A 380 -11.26 4.47 -1.34
N ASN A 381 -12.38 4.99 -1.95
CA ASN A 381 -12.61 6.38 -2.50
C ASN A 381 -13.90 6.52 -3.40
N VAL A 382 -15.14 6.54 -2.88
CA VAL A 382 -16.36 6.36 -3.74
C VAL A 382 -17.56 7.30 -3.51
N ALA A 383 -17.45 8.31 -2.64
CA ALA A 383 -18.54 9.28 -2.42
C ALA A 383 -18.92 10.05 -3.72
N PRO A 384 -20.19 10.48 -3.91
CA PRO A 384 -21.32 10.49 -2.97
C PRO A 384 -22.14 9.19 -2.95
N ASN A 385 -21.81 8.19 -3.77
CA ASN A 385 -22.49 6.90 -3.76
C ASN A 385 -21.79 5.92 -2.79
N PRO A 386 -22.50 4.87 -2.35
CA PRO A 386 -21.91 3.86 -1.47
C PRO A 386 -20.80 3.06 -2.16
N ALA A 387 -19.90 2.52 -1.34
CA ALA A 387 -18.95 1.51 -1.76
C ALA A 387 -19.70 0.20 -2.03
N VAL A 388 -19.78 -0.16 -3.31
CA VAL A 388 -20.43 -1.39 -3.76
C VAL A 388 -19.40 -2.26 -4.45
N GLY A 389 -19.41 -3.55 -4.14
CA GLY A 389 -18.76 -4.61 -4.89
C GLY A 389 -19.79 -5.45 -5.63
N CYS A 390 -19.47 -5.88 -6.84
CA CYS A 390 -20.31 -6.74 -7.67
C CYS A 390 -19.47 -7.85 -8.29
N VAL A 391 -19.99 -9.06 -8.25
CA VAL A 391 -19.35 -10.29 -8.72
C VAL A 391 -20.39 -11.09 -9.52
N ILE A 392 -20.04 -11.57 -10.71
CA ILE A 392 -20.94 -12.37 -11.57
C ILE A 392 -20.36 -13.78 -11.66
N VAL A 393 -21.13 -14.83 -11.35
CA VAL A 393 -20.73 -16.23 -11.28
C VAL A 393 -21.55 -17.09 -12.24
N LYS A 394 -20.91 -17.92 -13.06
CA LYS A 394 -21.59 -18.89 -13.92
C LYS A 394 -20.92 -20.24 -13.78
N ASP A 395 -21.73 -21.29 -13.63
CA ASP A 395 -21.26 -22.68 -13.51
C ASP A 395 -20.19 -22.90 -12.42
N GLY A 396 -20.27 -22.12 -11.32
CA GLY A 396 -19.33 -22.19 -10.21
C GLY A 396 -18.01 -21.45 -10.44
N THR A 397 -17.98 -20.43 -11.31
CA THR A 397 -16.79 -19.63 -11.66
C THR A 397 -17.18 -18.14 -11.76
N ILE A 398 -16.49 -17.16 -11.13
CA ILE A 398 -16.89 -15.73 -11.26
C ILE A 398 -16.60 -15.24 -12.68
N ILE A 399 -17.50 -15.12 -13.63
CA ILE A 399 -17.22 -14.54 -14.97
C ILE A 399 -16.85 -13.06 -15.02
N SER A 400 -17.09 -12.28 -13.95
CA SER A 400 -16.67 -10.87 -13.91
C SER A 400 -16.77 -10.24 -12.52
N GLU A 401 -15.98 -9.18 -12.27
CA GLU A 401 -16.07 -8.35 -11.07
C GLU A 401 -16.14 -6.85 -11.41
N GLY A 402 -16.68 -6.08 -10.47
CA GLY A 402 -16.76 -4.63 -10.53
C GLY A 402 -16.87 -4.00 -9.15
N TYR A 403 -16.44 -2.75 -9.03
CA TYR A 403 -16.57 -1.95 -7.83
C TYR A 403 -16.97 -0.51 -8.20
N THR A 404 -17.59 0.20 -7.27
CA THR A 404 -17.97 1.61 -7.48
C THR A 404 -16.71 2.45 -7.73
N GLY A 405 -16.70 3.21 -8.83
CA GLY A 405 -15.59 4.11 -9.16
C GLY A 405 -15.56 5.40 -8.32
N ILE A 406 -14.48 6.17 -8.49
CA ILE A 406 -14.29 7.47 -7.85
C ILE A 406 -15.42 8.43 -8.24
N GLY A 407 -15.95 9.20 -7.28
CA GLY A 407 -17.11 10.06 -7.53
C GLY A 407 -18.44 9.31 -7.58
N GLY A 408 -18.46 8.06 -7.09
CA GLY A 408 -19.66 7.23 -7.02
C GLY A 408 -20.05 6.56 -8.33
N ARG A 409 -19.26 6.72 -9.39
CA ARG A 409 -19.52 6.15 -10.72
C ARG A 409 -18.22 5.70 -11.39
N PRO A 410 -18.29 4.75 -12.35
CA PRO A 410 -19.44 3.89 -12.66
C PRO A 410 -19.82 2.98 -11.49
N HIS A 411 -21.07 2.49 -11.47
CA HIS A 411 -21.54 1.56 -10.44
C HIS A 411 -20.91 0.17 -10.62
N ALA A 412 -20.72 -0.55 -9.53
CA ALA A 412 -20.10 -1.87 -9.51
C ALA A 412 -20.74 -2.86 -10.48
N GLU A 413 -22.08 -2.90 -10.53
CA GLU A 413 -22.86 -3.79 -11.39
C GLU A 413 -22.66 -3.47 -12.87
N VAL A 414 -22.53 -2.17 -13.20
CA VAL A 414 -22.30 -1.73 -14.57
C VAL A 414 -20.91 -2.17 -15.03
N VAL A 415 -19.90 -1.98 -14.19
CA VAL A 415 -18.52 -2.41 -14.47
C VAL A 415 -18.47 -3.92 -14.64
N ALA A 416 -19.06 -4.67 -13.71
CA ALA A 416 -19.09 -6.12 -13.76
C ALA A 416 -19.79 -6.63 -15.04
N LEU A 417 -20.95 -6.08 -15.39
CA LEU A 417 -21.68 -6.48 -16.61
C LEU A 417 -20.94 -6.11 -17.90
N GLN A 418 -20.30 -4.94 -17.96
CA GLN A 418 -19.50 -4.52 -19.12
C GLN A 418 -18.30 -5.45 -19.34
N ASN A 419 -17.60 -5.79 -18.26
CA ASN A 419 -16.47 -6.71 -18.28
C ASN A 419 -16.89 -8.13 -18.68
N ALA A 420 -18.09 -8.58 -18.29
CA ALA A 420 -18.62 -9.90 -18.58
C ALA A 420 -19.10 -10.10 -20.04
N LYS A 421 -19.31 -9.01 -20.80
CA LYS A 421 -19.85 -9.04 -22.18
C LYS A 421 -21.10 -9.94 -22.28
N ASP A 422 -21.14 -10.86 -23.26
CA ASP A 422 -22.28 -11.73 -23.55
C ASP A 422 -22.36 -12.99 -22.66
N SER A 423 -21.40 -13.20 -21.74
CA SER A 423 -21.29 -14.43 -20.94
C SER A 423 -22.25 -14.50 -19.75
N THR A 424 -23.09 -13.47 -19.56
CA THR A 424 -23.94 -13.25 -18.38
C THR A 424 -25.21 -14.10 -18.35
N HIS A 425 -25.64 -14.66 -19.48
CA HIS A 425 -26.87 -15.43 -19.57
C HIS A 425 -26.82 -16.68 -18.67
N GLY A 426 -27.80 -16.82 -17.77
CA GLY A 426 -27.87 -17.92 -16.82
C GLY A 426 -26.98 -17.79 -15.57
N ALA A 427 -26.22 -16.70 -15.42
CA ALA A 427 -25.31 -16.48 -14.30
C ALA A 427 -26.02 -16.08 -12.99
N THR A 428 -25.31 -16.15 -11.88
CA THR A 428 -25.66 -15.60 -10.56
C THR A 428 -24.84 -14.32 -10.31
N ILE A 429 -25.45 -13.20 -9.94
CA ILE A 429 -24.71 -12.00 -9.52
C ILE A 429 -24.74 -11.88 -7.99
N TYR A 430 -23.62 -11.55 -7.37
CA TYR A 430 -23.48 -11.18 -5.96
C TYR A 430 -23.19 -9.68 -5.87
N ILE A 431 -23.95 -8.95 -5.06
CA ILE A 431 -23.85 -7.48 -4.94
C ILE A 431 -23.89 -7.11 -3.47
N THR A 432 -23.00 -6.22 -3.04
CA THR A 432 -22.94 -5.82 -1.62
C THR A 432 -24.04 -4.82 -1.21
N LEU A 433 -24.81 -4.27 -2.16
CA LEU A 433 -25.95 -3.37 -1.92
C LEU A 433 -27.02 -3.61 -3.00
N GLU A 434 -28.29 -3.40 -2.67
CA GLU A 434 -29.39 -3.56 -3.64
C GLU A 434 -29.15 -2.71 -4.91
N PRO A 435 -29.25 -3.31 -6.11
CA PRO A 435 -29.03 -2.58 -7.36
C PRO A 435 -30.14 -1.56 -7.61
N CYS A 436 -29.76 -0.37 -8.08
CA CYS A 436 -30.72 0.70 -8.29
C CYS A 436 -31.75 0.36 -9.37
N CYS A 437 -33.02 0.68 -9.09
CA CYS A 437 -34.17 0.43 -9.97
C CYS A 437 -34.85 1.67 -10.53
N HIS A 438 -34.41 2.85 -10.10
CA HIS A 438 -34.93 4.13 -10.59
C HIS A 438 -34.05 4.67 -11.73
N HIS A 439 -34.66 5.48 -12.60
CA HIS A 439 -33.92 6.17 -13.67
C HIS A 439 -33.25 7.43 -13.09
N GLY A 440 -31.92 7.42 -13.03
CA GLY A 440 -31.09 8.60 -12.69
C GLY A 440 -30.41 9.17 -13.94
N VAL A 441 -29.15 9.63 -13.81
CA VAL A 441 -28.32 10.12 -14.94
C VAL A 441 -28.04 9.02 -15.98
N THR A 442 -27.92 7.77 -15.52
CA THR A 442 -27.83 6.57 -16.36
C THR A 442 -29.04 5.68 -16.08
N GLY A 443 -29.41 4.82 -17.03
CA GLY A 443 -30.45 3.80 -16.82
C GLY A 443 -30.14 2.87 -15.62
N PRO A 444 -31.16 2.30 -14.97
CA PRO A 444 -31.03 1.56 -13.72
C PRO A 444 -30.15 0.31 -13.86
N CYS A 445 -29.40 -0.02 -12.80
CA CYS A 445 -28.62 -1.25 -12.74
C CYS A 445 -29.50 -2.48 -12.93
N THR A 446 -30.72 -2.49 -12.36
CA THR A 446 -31.65 -3.61 -12.53
C THR A 446 -32.02 -3.86 -13.99
N ALA A 447 -32.26 -2.82 -14.80
CA ALA A 447 -32.57 -3.00 -16.22
C ALA A 447 -31.38 -3.60 -17.00
N LYS A 448 -30.14 -3.23 -16.62
CA LYS A 448 -28.94 -3.82 -17.21
C LYS A 448 -28.77 -5.28 -16.81
N ILE A 449 -29.03 -5.61 -15.54
CA ILE A 449 -29.01 -6.98 -15.01
C ILE A 449 -30.07 -7.84 -15.72
N ILE A 450 -31.29 -7.34 -15.90
CA ILE A 450 -32.36 -8.03 -16.62
C ILE A 450 -31.98 -8.27 -18.08
N LYS A 451 -31.48 -7.23 -18.76
CA LYS A 451 -31.04 -7.34 -20.16
C LYS A 451 -29.89 -8.34 -20.32
N ALA A 452 -29.04 -8.48 -19.32
CA ALA A 452 -27.95 -9.45 -19.28
C ALA A 452 -28.42 -10.91 -19.15
N GLY A 453 -29.70 -11.14 -18.83
CA GLY A 453 -30.29 -12.48 -18.80
C GLY A 453 -29.74 -13.36 -17.68
N VAL A 454 -29.37 -12.76 -16.54
CA VAL A 454 -28.90 -13.51 -15.36
C VAL A 454 -30.04 -14.33 -14.76
N LYS A 455 -29.70 -15.47 -14.16
CA LYS A 455 -30.67 -16.38 -13.53
C LYS A 455 -30.96 -15.99 -12.08
N ARG A 456 -29.93 -15.57 -11.34
CA ARG A 456 -30.01 -15.33 -9.90
C ARG A 456 -29.23 -14.08 -9.49
N VAL A 457 -29.69 -13.38 -8.45
CA VAL A 457 -29.02 -12.24 -7.83
C VAL A 457 -29.03 -12.42 -6.31
N VAL A 458 -27.88 -12.26 -5.68
CA VAL A 458 -27.65 -12.36 -4.24
C VAL A 458 -27.21 -11.00 -3.74
N ILE A 459 -27.92 -10.45 -2.76
CA ILE A 459 -27.74 -9.07 -2.29
C ILE A 459 -27.37 -9.10 -0.80
N ALA A 460 -26.26 -8.46 -0.44
CA ALA A 460 -25.84 -8.45 0.97
C ALA A 460 -26.82 -7.64 1.85
N THR A 461 -27.11 -6.40 1.46
CA THR A 461 -28.03 -5.52 2.18
C THR A 461 -28.93 -4.71 1.24
N ILE A 462 -30.10 -4.30 1.75
CA ILE A 462 -31.13 -3.52 1.03
C ILE A 462 -30.64 -2.09 0.89
N ASP A 463 -30.96 -1.43 -0.23
CA ASP A 463 -30.74 0.01 -0.34
C ASP A 463 -31.79 0.74 0.54
N PRO A 464 -31.39 1.49 1.57
CA PRO A 464 -32.30 2.21 2.45
C PRO A 464 -32.98 3.41 1.75
N ASP A 465 -32.56 3.80 0.53
CA ASP A 465 -33.23 4.85 -0.24
C ASP A 465 -34.64 4.42 -0.64
N SER A 466 -35.65 5.16 -0.24
CA SER A 466 -37.06 4.84 -0.49
C SER A 466 -37.43 4.69 -1.98
N ARG A 467 -36.61 5.22 -2.90
CA ARG A 467 -36.77 5.06 -4.35
C ARG A 467 -36.27 3.71 -4.86
N VAL A 468 -35.43 3.02 -4.09
CA VAL A 468 -34.81 1.72 -4.44
C VAL A 468 -35.28 0.60 -3.51
N SER A 469 -35.46 0.89 -2.23
CA SER A 469 -35.69 -0.07 -1.15
C SER A 469 -36.73 -1.13 -1.50
N GLY A 470 -36.23 -2.33 -1.78
CA GLY A 470 -37.03 -3.49 -2.20
C GLY A 470 -37.60 -3.42 -3.61
N GLY A 471 -37.58 -2.26 -4.26
CA GLY A 471 -37.98 -2.05 -5.65
C GLY A 471 -37.01 -2.69 -6.64
N GLY A 472 -35.71 -2.72 -6.32
CA GLY A 472 -34.71 -3.40 -7.15
C GLY A 472 -34.90 -4.91 -7.13
N MET A 473 -35.06 -5.47 -5.94
CA MET A 473 -35.40 -6.88 -5.77
C MET A 473 -36.71 -7.24 -6.44
N LYS A 474 -37.74 -6.40 -6.30
CA LYS A 474 -39.04 -6.63 -6.92
C LYS A 474 -38.94 -6.64 -8.45
N ALA A 475 -38.28 -5.66 -9.05
CA ALA A 475 -38.08 -5.60 -10.49
C ALA A 475 -37.34 -6.83 -11.04
N LEU A 476 -36.32 -7.30 -10.32
CA LEU A 476 -35.59 -8.52 -10.67
C LEU A 476 -36.50 -9.75 -10.59
N LYS A 477 -37.26 -9.91 -9.51
CA LYS A 477 -38.22 -11.03 -9.33
C LYS A 477 -39.32 -11.04 -10.40
N GLU A 478 -39.88 -9.88 -10.74
CA GLU A 478 -40.91 -9.74 -11.78
C GLU A 478 -40.38 -10.09 -13.18
N ALA A 479 -39.09 -9.85 -13.42
CA ALA A 479 -38.40 -10.28 -14.63
C ALA A 479 -38.01 -11.77 -14.64
N GLY A 480 -38.39 -12.54 -13.61
CA GLY A 480 -38.14 -13.97 -13.50
C GLY A 480 -36.76 -14.34 -12.94
N ILE A 481 -36.05 -13.40 -12.33
CA ILE A 481 -34.73 -13.62 -11.72
C ILE A 481 -34.91 -14.07 -10.26
N GLU A 482 -34.20 -15.12 -9.87
CA GLU A 482 -34.15 -15.58 -8.47
C GLU A 482 -33.38 -14.55 -7.62
N VAL A 483 -33.93 -14.12 -6.48
CA VAL A 483 -33.28 -13.11 -5.62
C VAL A 483 -33.16 -13.61 -4.17
N GLU A 484 -31.94 -13.61 -3.65
CA GLU A 484 -31.61 -13.92 -2.26
C GLU A 484 -30.96 -12.71 -1.57
N GLN A 485 -31.16 -12.56 -0.26
CA GLN A 485 -30.69 -11.41 0.49
C GLN A 485 -30.18 -11.80 1.90
N GLY A 486 -29.27 -10.99 2.45
CA GLY A 486 -28.91 -11.01 3.88
C GLY A 486 -27.55 -11.63 4.19
N ILE A 487 -26.81 -12.04 3.16
CA ILE A 487 -25.48 -12.62 3.31
C ILE A 487 -24.47 -11.50 3.62
N MET A 488 -23.82 -11.56 4.78
CA MET A 488 -22.87 -10.53 5.25
C MET A 488 -23.46 -9.11 5.30
N GLN A 489 -24.76 -9.03 5.64
CA GLN A 489 -25.51 -7.78 5.69
C GLN A 489 -24.86 -6.74 6.61
N LYS A 490 -24.43 -7.17 7.80
CA LYS A 490 -23.87 -6.27 8.82
C LYS A 490 -22.57 -5.63 8.37
N GLU A 491 -21.71 -6.41 7.73
CA GLU A 491 -20.42 -5.95 7.21
C GLU A 491 -20.61 -4.94 6.07
N ALA A 492 -21.60 -5.18 5.20
CA ALA A 492 -21.95 -4.27 4.11
C ALA A 492 -22.55 -2.93 4.61
N GLU A 493 -23.32 -2.97 5.70
CA GLU A 493 -23.87 -1.79 6.39
C GLU A 493 -22.76 -0.98 7.09
N GLU A 494 -21.85 -1.64 7.81
CA GLU A 494 -20.71 -0.99 8.48
C GLU A 494 -19.80 -0.27 7.49
N LEU A 495 -19.56 -0.87 6.32
CA LEU A 495 -18.77 -0.27 5.23
C LEU A 495 -19.37 1.07 4.74
N ASN A 496 -20.69 1.23 4.83
CA ASN A 496 -21.44 2.36 4.26
C ASN A 496 -22.23 3.15 5.32
N VAL A 497 -21.79 3.16 6.58
CA VAL A 497 -22.53 3.74 7.73
C VAL A 497 -23.06 5.16 7.49
N GLY A 498 -22.29 6.01 6.78
CA GLY A 498 -22.69 7.37 6.42
C GLY A 498 -23.91 7.42 5.48
N PHE A 499 -23.90 6.56 4.47
CA PHE A 499 -24.99 6.42 3.50
C PHE A 499 -26.27 5.89 4.17
N PHE A 500 -26.17 4.81 4.95
CA PHE A 500 -27.31 4.24 5.68
C PHE A 500 -27.94 5.24 6.64
N THR A 501 -27.11 5.90 7.46
CA THR A 501 -27.61 6.92 8.40
C THR A 501 -28.40 8.02 7.69
N THR A 502 -27.89 8.49 6.55
CA THR A 502 -28.52 9.55 5.75
C THR A 502 -29.87 9.14 5.22
N LYS A 503 -30.00 7.91 4.73
CA LYS A 503 -31.24 7.41 4.11
C LYS A 503 -32.28 6.98 5.14
N GLU A 504 -31.88 6.29 6.19
CA GLU A 504 -32.81 5.76 7.19
C GLU A 504 -33.23 6.82 8.19
N LEU A 505 -32.26 7.53 8.77
CA LEU A 505 -32.50 8.50 9.83
C LEU A 505 -32.76 9.91 9.30
N HIS A 506 -32.72 10.10 7.97
CA HIS A 506 -32.95 11.37 7.30
C HIS A 506 -32.07 12.50 7.84
N ARG A 507 -30.86 12.13 8.26
CA ARG A 507 -29.85 13.03 8.81
C ARG A 507 -28.46 12.49 8.50
N PRO A 508 -27.44 13.35 8.37
CA PRO A 508 -26.08 12.86 8.19
C PRO A 508 -25.63 11.97 9.36
N PHE A 509 -24.68 11.07 9.09
CA PHE A 509 -23.90 10.47 10.15
C PHE A 509 -23.06 11.55 10.82
N ILE A 510 -23.21 11.68 12.14
CA ILE A 510 -22.54 12.72 12.92
C ILE A 510 -21.51 12.05 13.80
N ALA A 511 -20.25 12.41 13.61
CA ALA A 511 -19.20 12.15 14.58
C ALA A 511 -18.91 13.41 15.37
N CYS A 512 -18.90 13.28 16.69
CA CYS A 512 -18.48 14.35 17.59
C CYS A 512 -17.01 14.18 17.92
N LYS A 513 -16.19 15.19 17.60
CA LYS A 513 -14.78 15.24 18.00
C LYS A 513 -14.61 16.35 19.03
N ILE A 514 -14.12 16.00 20.21
CA ILE A 514 -13.78 16.94 21.29
C ILE A 514 -12.32 16.75 21.68
N ALA A 515 -11.63 17.84 21.98
CA ALA A 515 -10.30 17.86 22.59
C ALA A 515 -10.46 18.19 24.08
N THR A 516 -9.99 17.33 24.97
CA THR A 516 -10.06 17.57 26.43
C THR A 516 -8.72 17.37 27.11
N THR A 517 -8.51 18.05 28.23
CA THR A 517 -7.53 17.67 29.24
C THR A 517 -7.91 16.33 29.87
N LEU A 518 -7.00 15.75 30.66
CA LEU A 518 -7.23 14.48 31.35
C LEU A 518 -8.44 14.53 32.32
N ASP A 519 -8.69 15.69 32.91
CA ASP A 519 -9.85 15.96 33.78
C ASP A 519 -11.10 16.44 33.01
N GLY A 520 -11.10 16.32 31.67
CA GLY A 520 -12.28 16.53 30.83
C GLY A 520 -12.60 17.99 30.50
N LYS A 521 -11.63 18.92 30.60
CA LYS A 521 -11.83 20.34 30.28
C LYS A 521 -11.41 20.66 28.85
N ILE A 522 -12.13 21.58 28.20
CA ILE A 522 -11.86 22.02 26.81
C ILE A 522 -11.13 23.37 26.72
N ALA A 523 -10.90 24.02 27.87
CA ALA A 523 -10.13 25.25 28.04
C ALA A 523 -9.83 25.42 29.55
N THR A 524 -8.85 26.26 29.88
CA THR A 524 -8.66 26.76 31.26
C THR A 524 -9.79 27.70 31.66
N PHE A 525 -9.86 28.07 32.95
CA PHE A 525 -10.88 29.02 33.45
C PHE A 525 -10.76 30.42 32.81
N THR A 526 -9.58 30.77 32.27
CA THR A 526 -9.35 32.03 31.54
C THR A 526 -9.72 31.93 30.05
N GLY A 527 -10.18 30.76 29.58
CA GLY A 527 -10.54 30.53 28.18
C GLY A 527 -9.39 30.07 27.29
N ASP A 528 -8.19 29.83 27.84
CA ASP A 528 -7.06 29.32 27.06
C ASP A 528 -7.26 27.84 26.70
N SER A 529 -7.28 27.56 25.39
CA SER A 529 -7.55 26.24 24.82
C SER A 529 -6.47 25.78 23.82
N LYS A 530 -5.48 26.65 23.54
CA LYS A 530 -4.49 26.44 22.47
C LYS A 530 -3.12 26.13 23.06
N TRP A 531 -2.66 24.87 23.06
CA TRP A 531 -3.35 23.68 22.56
C TRP A 531 -3.39 22.61 23.63
N ILE A 532 -4.61 22.18 23.95
CA ILE A 532 -4.85 21.02 24.82
C ILE A 532 -4.37 19.73 24.14
N THR A 533 -4.60 19.59 22.83
CA THR A 533 -4.21 18.39 22.07
C THR A 533 -2.99 18.64 21.19
N SER A 534 -2.20 17.59 20.98
CA SER A 534 -1.00 17.61 20.14
C SER A 534 -1.29 18.03 18.69
N GLU A 535 -0.21 18.35 17.96
CA GLU A 535 -0.27 18.57 16.52
C GLU A 535 -0.83 17.36 15.77
N ASP A 536 -0.45 16.14 16.15
CA ASP A 536 -0.95 14.91 15.50
C ASP A 536 -2.45 14.74 15.68
N THR A 537 -2.99 15.08 16.87
CA THR A 537 -4.44 15.08 17.08
C THR A 537 -5.13 16.14 16.22
N ARG A 538 -4.46 17.28 15.95
CA ARG A 538 -4.97 18.32 15.05
C ARG A 538 -4.86 17.91 13.58
N ASN A 539 -3.84 17.14 13.19
CA ASN A 539 -3.70 16.51 11.88
C ASN A 539 -4.77 15.43 11.66
N TRP A 540 -5.01 14.56 12.63
CA TRP A 540 -6.11 13.59 12.60
C TRP A 540 -7.47 14.27 12.36
N VAL A 541 -7.71 15.44 12.96
CA VAL A 541 -8.92 16.25 12.68
C VAL A 541 -8.98 16.72 11.22
N HIS A 542 -7.84 16.96 10.57
CA HIS A 542 -7.81 17.24 9.13
C HIS A 542 -8.12 16.02 8.25
N GLU A 543 -7.77 14.81 8.68
CA GLU A 543 -8.15 13.58 7.98
C GLU A 543 -9.65 13.31 8.13
N LEU A 544 -10.19 13.56 9.32
CA LEU A 544 -11.64 13.57 9.51
C LEU A 544 -12.30 14.61 8.58
N ARG A 545 -11.69 15.78 8.38
CA ARG A 545 -12.19 16.74 7.38
C ARG A 545 -12.13 16.20 5.94
N ALA A 546 -11.13 15.38 5.60
CA ALA A 546 -11.04 14.75 4.28
C ALA A 546 -11.97 13.55 4.09
N LYS A 547 -12.43 12.92 5.18
CA LYS A 547 -13.31 11.74 5.19
C LYS A 547 -14.80 12.08 5.32
N TYR A 548 -15.14 13.21 5.93
CA TYR A 548 -16.52 13.64 6.17
C TYR A 548 -16.94 14.69 5.15
N ASP A 549 -18.21 14.63 4.72
CA ASP A 549 -18.74 15.58 3.74
C ASP A 549 -18.84 17.02 4.28
N ALA A 550 -18.98 17.17 5.59
CA ALA A 550 -19.14 18.45 6.26
C ALA A 550 -18.45 18.50 7.63
N ILE A 551 -18.02 19.71 8.01
CA ILE A 551 -17.58 20.05 9.36
C ILE A 551 -18.47 21.15 9.94
N MET A 552 -18.84 21.01 11.21
CA MET A 552 -19.77 21.92 11.89
C MET A 552 -19.16 22.52 13.15
N ILE A 553 -19.33 23.82 13.34
CA ILE A 553 -19.00 24.53 14.60
C ILE A 553 -20.11 25.50 15.01
N GLY A 554 -20.11 25.92 16.27
CA GLY A 554 -20.97 27.01 16.75
C GLY A 554 -20.33 28.39 16.61
N SER A 555 -21.12 29.45 16.70
CA SER A 555 -20.66 30.83 16.55
C SER A 555 -19.61 31.26 17.59
N ASN A 556 -19.60 30.68 18.79
CA ASN A 556 -18.55 30.99 19.76
C ASN A 556 -17.17 30.49 19.31
N THR A 557 -17.08 29.33 18.66
CA THR A 557 -15.82 28.85 18.05
C THR A 557 -15.41 29.75 16.89
N LEU A 558 -16.38 30.22 16.08
CA LEU A 558 -16.10 31.17 15.02
C LEU A 558 -15.45 32.46 15.56
N ILE A 559 -16.05 33.06 16.60
CA ILE A 559 -15.57 34.33 17.16
C ILE A 559 -14.23 34.16 17.88
N ASN A 560 -14.10 33.11 18.71
CA ASN A 560 -12.92 32.95 19.55
C ASN A 560 -11.70 32.43 18.76
N ASP A 561 -11.93 31.61 17.73
CA ASP A 561 -10.84 30.94 17.01
C ASP A 561 -10.63 31.43 15.57
N ASN A 562 -11.61 32.12 14.98
CA ASN A 562 -11.64 32.56 13.60
C ASN A 562 -11.06 31.52 12.61
N PRO A 563 -11.57 30.26 12.61
CA PRO A 563 -10.91 29.16 11.91
C PRO A 563 -11.13 29.22 10.40
N LEU A 564 -10.35 28.46 9.62
CA LEU A 564 -10.59 28.26 8.18
C LEU A 564 -11.51 27.05 7.89
N LEU A 565 -11.50 26.06 8.80
CA LEU A 565 -12.20 24.77 8.68
C LEU A 565 -11.87 23.92 7.43
N THR A 566 -10.74 24.18 6.78
CA THR A 566 -10.25 23.41 5.63
C THR A 566 -9.45 22.15 6.01
N CYS A 567 -9.32 21.20 5.08
CA CYS A 567 -8.22 20.23 5.10
C CYS A 567 -6.93 20.94 4.67
N ARG A 568 -5.85 20.78 5.43
CA ARG A 568 -4.56 21.45 5.18
C ARG A 568 -3.40 20.46 5.16
N LEU A 569 -3.72 19.18 4.97
CA LEU A 569 -2.72 18.13 4.84
C LEU A 569 -2.21 18.15 3.39
N PRO A 570 -0.88 18.07 3.19
CA PRO A 570 -0.29 18.04 1.85
C PRO A 570 -0.92 16.96 0.96
N GLY A 571 -1.39 17.33 -0.23
CA GLY A 571 -2.01 16.41 -1.19
C GLY A 571 -3.50 16.13 -0.95
N LEU A 572 -4.08 16.65 0.13
CA LEU A 572 -5.49 16.50 0.49
C LEU A 572 -6.21 17.84 0.64
N GLU A 573 -5.59 18.95 0.22
CA GLU A 573 -6.15 20.30 0.34
C GLU A 573 -7.46 20.45 -0.44
N ASN A 574 -7.54 19.76 -1.58
CA ASN A 574 -8.74 19.66 -2.43
C ASN A 574 -9.86 18.81 -1.81
N ARG A 575 -9.64 18.19 -0.64
CA ARG A 575 -10.64 17.41 0.11
C ARG A 575 -11.18 18.19 1.31
N SER A 576 -11.23 19.51 1.21
CA SER A 576 -11.83 20.34 2.27
C SER A 576 -13.35 20.15 2.30
N PRO A 577 -13.95 19.89 3.47
CA PRO A 577 -15.37 19.58 3.58
C PRO A 577 -16.22 20.84 3.54
N ILE A 578 -17.54 20.66 3.36
CA ILE A 578 -18.51 21.74 3.52
C ILE A 578 -18.42 22.30 4.94
N ARG A 579 -18.42 23.63 5.08
CA ARG A 579 -18.27 24.31 6.38
C ARG A 579 -19.63 24.81 6.87
N LEU A 580 -20.10 24.25 7.98
CA LEU A 580 -21.40 24.57 8.59
C LEU A 580 -21.19 25.37 9.87
N ILE A 581 -21.83 26.54 9.97
CA ILE A 581 -21.78 27.40 11.15
C ILE A 581 -23.17 27.52 11.75
N ILE A 582 -23.32 27.17 13.02
CA ILE A 582 -24.55 27.40 13.77
C ILE A 582 -24.42 28.74 14.48
N ASP A 583 -25.19 29.73 14.02
CA ASP A 583 -25.10 31.10 14.51
C ASP A 583 -26.47 31.74 14.72
N SER A 584 -27.01 31.56 15.93
CA SER A 584 -28.34 32.08 16.30
C SER A 584 -28.39 33.59 16.55
N GLN A 585 -27.25 34.28 16.54
CA GLN A 585 -27.13 35.70 16.87
C GLN A 585 -26.49 36.51 15.73
N GLU A 586 -26.34 35.92 14.54
CA GLU A 586 -25.77 36.58 13.35
C GLU A 586 -24.40 37.23 13.61
N LYS A 587 -23.53 36.53 14.33
CA LYS A 587 -22.16 36.95 14.65
C LYS A 587 -21.18 36.79 13.48
N LEU A 588 -21.47 35.96 12.49
CA LEU A 588 -20.65 35.80 11.29
C LEU A 588 -20.63 37.10 10.47
N GLN A 589 -19.44 37.65 10.31
CA GLN A 589 -19.16 38.84 9.52
C GLN A 589 -18.17 38.55 8.39
N GLU A 590 -18.16 39.39 7.34
CA GLU A 590 -17.29 39.26 6.17
C GLU A 590 -15.79 39.22 6.49
N GLU A 591 -15.41 39.78 7.63
CA GLU A 591 -14.02 39.81 8.10
C GLU A 591 -13.48 38.47 8.62
N HIS A 592 -14.35 37.50 8.92
CA HIS A 592 -13.94 36.17 9.37
C HIS A 592 -13.28 35.37 8.24
N ASN A 593 -12.31 34.53 8.62
CA ASN A 593 -11.52 33.73 7.68
C ASN A 593 -12.39 32.77 6.85
N ILE A 594 -13.45 32.22 7.44
CA ILE A 594 -14.41 31.37 6.72
C ILE A 594 -15.13 32.17 5.62
N ALA A 595 -15.57 33.40 5.92
CA ALA A 595 -16.25 34.27 4.95
C ALA A 595 -15.30 34.71 3.83
N LYS A 596 -14.07 35.13 4.18
CA LYS A 596 -13.03 35.53 3.21
C LYS A 596 -12.55 34.43 2.27
N THR A 597 -12.81 33.17 2.64
CA THR A 597 -12.40 31.99 1.84
C THR A 597 -13.60 31.18 1.39
N ALA A 598 -14.79 31.78 1.37
CA ALA A 598 -16.01 31.13 0.94
C ALA A 598 -15.93 30.64 -0.52
N ASP A 599 -15.19 31.36 -1.36
CA ASP A 599 -14.95 31.13 -2.78
C ASP A 599 -13.83 30.11 -3.10
N LYS A 600 -12.96 29.80 -2.11
CA LYS A 600 -11.77 28.95 -2.29
C LYS A 600 -11.96 27.49 -1.88
N VAL A 601 -13.03 27.19 -1.17
CA VAL A 601 -13.42 25.83 -0.84
C VAL A 601 -14.57 25.52 -1.78
N ASP A 602 -14.34 24.63 -2.74
CA ASP A 602 -15.34 24.23 -3.74
C ASP A 602 -16.61 23.79 -3.02
N ASN A 603 -17.57 24.70 -2.94
CA ASN A 603 -18.87 24.41 -2.40
C ASN A 603 -19.62 23.72 -3.54
N MET A 604 -19.66 22.39 -3.46
CA MET A 604 -20.45 21.44 -4.25
C MET A 604 -19.70 20.77 -5.42
N PRO A 605 -19.85 19.44 -5.60
CA PRO A 605 -19.87 18.86 -6.94
C PRO A 605 -20.92 19.63 -7.76
N GLN A 606 -20.63 20.03 -9.00
CA GLN A 606 -21.69 20.50 -9.89
C GLN A 606 -22.79 19.42 -9.94
N TRP A 607 -23.93 19.71 -9.31
CA TRP A 607 -25.08 18.81 -9.19
C TRP A 607 -25.77 18.60 -10.53
#